data_AF-A0A7V4WGP7-F1
#
_entry.id   AF-A0A7V4WGP7-F1
#
_cell.length_a   1.000
_cell.length_b   1.000
_cell.length_c   1.000
_cell.angle_alpha   90.00
_cell.angle_beta   90.00
_cell.angle_gamma   90.00
#
_symmetry.space_group_name_H-M   'P 1'
#
loop_
_entity.id
_entity.type
_entity.pdbx_description
1 polymer ?
#
loop_
_entity_poly.entity_id
_entity_poly.type
_entity_poly.pdbx_seq_one_letter_code
_entity_poly.pdbx_strand_id
1 'polypeptide(L)'
;MFGIAIHGGAGTLKKKLMTPETEERSYNALKKSLYAGYQILKKGGPSLEAVEAAVVSMEDEDFFNAGKGAVYSNQGNHELDA
;
A
#
# COMPACT_ATOMS: atom_id res chain seq x y z
N MET A 1 2.35 1.33 24.27
CA MET A 1 2.41 0.23 23.28
C MET A 1 1.61 0.68 22.07
N PHE A 2 2.06 0.41 20.85
CA PHE A 2 1.35 0.77 19.62
C PHE A 2 1.35 -0.39 18.64
N GLY A 3 0.44 -0.36 17.67
CA GLY A 3 0.39 -1.26 16.54
C GLY A 3 -0.06 -0.51 15.29
N ILE A 4 0.40 -0.96 14.13
CA ILE A 4 -0.01 -0.44 12.82
C ILE A 4 -0.16 -1.62 11.86
N ALA A 5 -1.20 -1.56 11.05
CA ALA A 5 -1.49 -2.53 10.00
C ALA A 5 -1.84 -1.78 8.72
N ILE A 6 -1.54 -2.38 7.58
CA ILE A 6 -1.87 -1.88 6.24
C ILE A 6 -2.42 -3.03 5.39
N HIS A 7 -3.14 -2.72 4.31
CA HIS A 7 -3.52 -3.72 3.31
C HIS A 7 -3.38 -3.15 1.89
N GLY A 8 -2.91 -3.96 0.94
CA GLY A 8 -2.83 -3.58 -0.48
C GLY A 8 -4.11 -3.89 -1.28
N GLY A 9 -5.17 -4.33 -0.62
CA GLY A 9 -6.43 -4.79 -1.23
C GLY A 9 -6.68 -6.28 -0.98
N ALA A 10 -7.94 -6.71 -1.12
CA ALA A 10 -8.37 -8.09 -0.96
C ALA A 10 -9.12 -8.55 -2.22
N GLY A 11 -8.99 -9.83 -2.59
CA GLY A 11 -9.64 -10.39 -3.78
C GLY A 11 -9.13 -11.77 -4.15
N THR A 12 -9.55 -12.28 -5.31
CA THR A 12 -9.12 -13.59 -5.81
C THR A 12 -7.72 -13.50 -6.45
N LEU A 13 -6.69 -13.49 -5.60
CA LEU A 13 -5.31 -13.74 -6.03
C LEU A 13 -5.19 -15.22 -6.42
N LYS A 14 -5.25 -15.51 -7.72
CA LYS A 14 -4.99 -16.86 -8.22
C LYS A 14 -3.51 -17.15 -8.01
N LYS A 15 -3.17 -17.95 -6.99
CA LYS A 15 -1.77 -18.33 -6.66
C LYS A 15 -0.97 -18.84 -7.87
N LYS A 16 -1.63 -19.47 -8.84
CA LYS A 16 -1.03 -19.94 -10.10
C LYS A 16 -0.50 -18.82 -11.01
N LEU A 17 -0.95 -17.58 -10.81
CA LEU A 17 -0.50 -16.39 -11.53
C LEU A 17 0.59 -15.62 -10.76
N MET A 18 0.93 -16.03 -9.54
CA MET A 18 2.01 -15.43 -8.76
C MET A 18 3.33 -16.09 -9.13
N THR A 19 4.28 -15.29 -9.60
CA THR A 19 5.68 -15.68 -9.69
C THR A 19 6.41 -15.34 -8.38
N PRO A 20 7.53 -16.01 -8.07
CA PRO A 20 8.37 -15.62 -6.93
C PRO A 20 8.76 -14.13 -6.95
N GLU A 21 9.04 -13.56 -8.13
CA GLU A 21 9.39 -12.14 -8.23
C GLU A 21 8.20 -11.23 -7.90
N THR A 22 6.99 -11.59 -8.33
CA THR A 22 5.78 -10.82 -8.04
C THR A 22 5.42 -10.88 -6.56
N GLU A 23 5.61 -12.05 -5.93
CA GLU A 23 5.43 -12.23 -4.50
C GLU A 23 6.44 -11.40 -3.70
N GLU A 24 7.73 -11.46 -4.07
CA GLU A 24 8.78 -10.66 -3.43
C GLU A 24 8.52 -9.16 -3.58
N ARG A 25 8.11 -8.71 -4.77
CA ARG A 25 7.74 -7.30 -5.02
C ARG A 25 6.60 -6.86 -4.10
N SER A 26 5.55 -7.67 -3.97
CA SER A 26 4.42 -7.41 -3.07
C SER A 26 4.87 -7.25 -1.61
N TYR A 27 5.69 -8.19 -1.13
CA TYR A 27 6.23 -8.12 0.24
C TYR A 27 7.10 -6.88 0.46
N ASN A 28 7.94 -6.52 -0.50
CA ASN A 28 8.81 -5.35 -0.39
C ASN A 28 8.01 -4.04 -0.40
N ALA A 29 6.99 -3.92 -1.26
CA ALA A 29 6.10 -2.77 -1.30
C ALA A 29 5.34 -2.61 0.03
N LEU A 30 4.72 -3.68 0.53
CA LEU A 30 4.03 -3.67 1.83
C LEU A 30 4.99 -3.30 2.98
N LYS A 31 6.19 -3.88 2.99
CA LYS A 31 7.19 -3.61 4.03
C LYS A 31 7.62 -2.14 4.01
N LYS A 32 7.85 -1.57 2.83
CA LYS A 32 8.21 -0.15 2.67
C LYS A 32 7.13 0.77 3.24
N SER A 33 5.87 0.58 2.83
CA SER A 33 4.76 1.43 3.27
C SER A 33 4.47 1.27 4.77
N LEU A 34 4.52 0.04 5.29
CA LEU A 34 4.37 -0.21 6.73
C LEU A 34 5.46 0.50 7.53
N TYR A 35 6.70 0.48 7.02
CA TYR A 35 7.84 1.08 7.71
C TYR A 35 7.74 2.60 7.76
N ALA A 36 7.17 3.25 6.74
CA ALA A 36 6.94 4.69 6.72
C ALA A 36 6.11 5.16 7.93
N GLY A 37 4.94 4.54 8.15
CA GLY A 37 4.10 4.85 9.31
C GLY A 37 4.69 4.36 10.64
N TYR A 38 5.29 3.17 10.66
CA TYR A 38 5.92 2.60 11.85
C TYR A 38 7.01 3.51 12.43
N GLN A 39 7.83 4.16 11.58
CA GLN A 39 8.88 5.08 12.06
C GLN A 39 8.33 6.29 12.81
N ILE A 40 7.15 6.79 12.41
CA ILE A 40 6.49 7.92 13.07
C ILE A 40 6.01 7.49 14.47
N LEU A 41 5.30 6.36 14.56
CA LEU A 41 4.84 5.81 15.85
C LEU A 41 6.00 5.46 16.77
N LYS A 42 7.09 4.90 16.22
CA LYS A 42 8.31 4.57 16.98
C LYS A 42 8.94 5.81 17.63
N LYS A 43 8.82 6.98 17.00
CA LYS A 43 9.30 8.27 17.52
C LYS A 43 8.31 8.95 18.46
N GLY A 44 7.16 8.33 18.75
CA GLY A 44 6.10 8.91 19.56
C GLY A 44 5.23 9.93 18.81
N GLY A 45 5.28 9.93 17.48
CA GLY A 45 4.45 10.80 16.66
C GLY A 45 2.97 10.40 16.66
N PRO A 46 2.07 11.29 16.19
CA PRO A 46 0.63 11.05 16.14
C PRO A 46 0.26 9.86 15.25
N SER A 47 -0.83 9.17 15.61
CA SER A 47 -1.36 8.08 14.79
C SER A 47 -1.83 8.54 13.41
N LEU A 48 -2.36 9.76 13.30
CA LEU A 48 -2.83 10.35 12.04
C LEU A 48 -1.67 10.50 11.04
N GLU A 49 -0.55 11.10 11.46
CA GLU A 49 0.64 11.24 10.62
C GLU A 49 1.21 9.88 10.20
N ALA A 50 1.15 8.88 11.09
CA ALA A 50 1.63 7.54 10.81
C ALA A 50 0.80 6.83 9.73
N VAL A 51 -0.54 6.91 9.80
CA VAL A 51 -1.40 6.29 8.78
C VAL A 51 -1.32 7.03 7.45
N GLU A 52 -1.23 8.36 7.49
CA GLU A 52 -1.04 9.19 6.29
C GLU A 52 0.26 8.83 5.57
N ALA A 53 1.40 8.77 6.29
CA ALA A 53 2.68 8.40 5.69
C ALA A 53 2.68 6.98 5.11
N ALA A 54 1.95 6.05 5.74
CA ALA A 54 1.79 4.70 5.21
C ALA A 54 0.96 4.71 3.92
N VAL A 55 -0.18 5.40 3.88
CA VAL A 55 -1.06 5.49 2.71
C VAL A 55 -0.38 6.21 1.54
N VAL A 56 0.26 7.36 1.77
CA VAL A 56 1.03 8.08 0.73
C VAL A 56 2.10 7.18 0.13
N SER A 57 2.83 6.42 0.97
CA SER A 57 3.81 5.45 0.47
C SER A 57 3.18 4.30 -0.32
N MET A 58 1.90 3.96 -0.11
CA MET A 58 1.18 2.98 -0.92
C MET A 58 0.70 3.57 -2.24
N GLU A 59 0.19 4.81 -2.24
CA GLU A 59 -0.23 5.52 -3.46
C GLU A 59 0.93 5.82 -4.41
N ASP A 60 2.15 5.93 -3.88
CA ASP A 60 3.35 6.10 -4.69
C ASP A 60 3.88 4.79 -5.30
N GLU A 61 3.40 3.63 -4.86
CA GLU A 61 3.78 2.31 -5.36
C GLU A 61 2.82 1.84 -6.46
N ASP A 62 3.33 1.71 -7.69
CA ASP A 62 2.60 1.26 -8.88
C ASP A 62 2.02 -0.17 -8.79
N PHE A 63 2.37 -0.91 -7.73
CA PHE A 63 1.87 -2.25 -7.48
C PHE A 63 0.45 -2.25 -6.87
N PHE A 64 0.06 -1.19 -6.17
CA PHE A 64 -1.25 -1.11 -5.53
C PHE A 64 -2.25 -0.36 -6.40
N ASN A 65 -3.54 -0.72 -6.26
CA ASN A 65 -4.62 0.01 -6.90
C ASN A 65 -5.00 1.26 -6.08
N ALA A 66 -4.06 2.21 -5.99
CA ALA A 66 -4.25 3.51 -5.35
C ALA A 66 -3.22 4.48 -5.93
N GLY A 67 -3.56 5.75 -6.16
CA GLY A 67 -2.63 6.72 -6.76
C GLY A 67 -1.97 6.21 -8.05
N LYS A 68 -0.65 6.03 -8.03
CA LYS A 68 0.09 5.38 -9.12
C LYS A 68 -0.21 3.88 -9.10
N GLY A 69 -0.69 3.35 -10.21
CA GLY A 69 -1.18 1.97 -10.28
C GLY A 69 -2.69 1.84 -10.17
N ALA A 70 -3.41 2.96 -10.03
CA ALA A 70 -4.86 2.99 -10.08
C ALA A 70 -5.40 2.35 -11.36
N VAL A 71 -6.48 1.58 -11.19
CA VAL A 71 -7.23 0.99 -12.29
C VAL A 71 -7.88 2.07 -13.15
N TYR A 72 -8.29 1.65 -14.36
CA TYR A 72 -9.02 2.50 -15.28
C TYR A 72 -10.52 2.35 -15.09
N SER A 73 -11.24 3.46 -15.21
CA SER A 73 -12.68 3.47 -15.43
C SER A 73 -13.02 2.90 -16.81
N ASN A 74 -14.31 2.65 -17.06
CA ASN A 74 -14.78 2.23 -18.38
C ASN A 74 -14.50 3.25 -19.49
N GLN A 75 -14.25 4.52 -19.14
CA GLN A 75 -13.88 5.57 -20.10
C GLN A 75 -12.36 5.67 -20.31
N GLY A 76 -11.56 4.83 -19.67
CA GLY A 76 -10.09 4.86 -19.79
C GLY A 76 -9.43 5.97 -18.96
N ASN A 77 -10.12 6.54 -17.97
CA ASN A 77 -9.59 7.55 -17.04
C ASN A 77 -9.32 6.97 -15.65
N HIS A 78 -8.56 7.68 -14.83
CA HIS A 78 -8.41 7.38 -13.39
C HIS A 78 -9.30 8.30 -12.56
N GLU A 79 -10.06 7.71 -11.65
CA GLU A 79 -10.90 8.40 -10.66
C GLU A 79 -10.48 7.85 -9.28
N LEU A 80 -10.10 8.73 -8.35
CA LEU A 80 -9.45 8.37 -7.09
C LEU A 80 -10.25 8.90 -5.90
N ASP A 81 -10.33 8.10 -4.84
CA ASP A 81 -10.94 8.44 -3.55
C ASP A 81 -9.93 8.12 -2.42
N ALA A 82 -9.97 8.91 -1.34
CA ALA A 82 -9.14 8.74 -0.14
C ALA A 82 -9.86 9.24 1.12
#